data_AF-V6TIA9-F1
#
_entry.id   AF-V6TIA9-F1
#
_cell.length_a   1.000
_cell.length_b   1.000
_cell.length_c   1.000
_cell.angle_alpha   90.00
_cell.angle_beta   90.00
_cell.angle_gamma   90.00
#
_symmetry.space_group_name_H-M   'P 1'
#
loop_
_entity.id
_entity.type
_entity.pdbx_description
1 polymer ?
#
loop_
_entity_poly.entity_id
_entity_poly.type
_entity_poly.pdbx_seq_one_letter_code
_entity_poly.pdbx_strand_id
1 'polypeptide(L)'
;MTIFSGPRGLFACYCLVAESSESPKRCYIGFTNNPLRRIRQHNRKIAGGARKTSRYGPWRMVLFVGGFSTKVSALKFEYIWTYPTRSRYVNCISATSQKLRLACPRSISTALDVLVTLLIHPPFSLQPLYVVLLDAEGNRVKSQLEQHSVPVFVSTMEALQIEPGVRAPSDIIYAQCTSSNGTADTTFTDVCPICQDGVSPSNVQCMQCSARFCITCAGKLFTRRSTLIPCFGKCPICKREFQWKDMLRKRAEELVAGRKSVPHKTQAVDGQSSLSQNSSYDDYDTISLLSSSSEPEKDDISRDESGTVTSVQPVSSVALSDSSRSPATTSPTKPLAIDPLLSSPRPCALPSDVISITD
;
A
#
# COMPACT_ATOMS: atom_id res chain seq x y z
N MET A 1 -22.37 8.34 10.49
CA MET A 1 -21.02 8.02 10.98
C MET A 1 -20.54 6.78 10.25
N THR A 2 -19.36 6.86 9.64
CA THR A 2 -18.73 5.76 8.89
C THR A 2 -17.85 4.95 9.85
N ILE A 3 -17.85 3.63 9.71
CA ILE A 3 -17.02 2.72 10.51
C ILE A 3 -15.95 2.12 9.58
N PHE A 4 -14.68 2.25 9.95
CA PHE A 4 -13.55 1.84 9.12
C PHE A 4 -13.00 0.48 9.57
N SER A 5 -13.12 -0.53 8.71
CA SER A 5 -12.77 -1.92 8.99
C SER A 5 -12.72 -2.74 7.69
N GLY A 6 -12.68 -4.06 7.81
CA GLY A 6 -12.74 -5.09 6.78
C GLY A 6 -13.18 -6.44 7.39
N PRO A 7 -13.05 -7.58 6.66
CA PRO A 7 -13.43 -8.89 7.19
C PRO A 7 -12.66 -9.30 8.46
N ARG A 8 -11.33 -9.17 8.45
CA ARG A 8 -10.41 -9.42 9.59
C ARG A 8 -10.08 -8.15 10.38
N GLY A 9 -11.01 -7.19 10.42
CA GLY A 9 -10.81 -5.87 11.02
C GLY A 9 -10.10 -4.90 10.07
N LEU A 10 -9.64 -3.76 10.62
CA LEU A 10 -8.88 -2.78 9.85
C LEU A 10 -7.42 -3.22 9.65
N PHE A 11 -6.97 -3.18 8.39
CA PHE A 11 -5.57 -3.09 8.01
C PHE A 11 -5.37 -1.73 7.31
N ALA A 12 -4.43 -0.91 7.80
CA ALA A 12 -4.26 0.46 7.30
C ALA A 12 -2.79 0.92 7.25
N CYS A 13 -2.47 1.73 6.23
CA CYS A 13 -1.18 2.40 6.09
C CYS A 13 -1.37 3.92 6.28
N TYR A 14 -0.51 4.60 7.02
CA TYR A 14 -0.68 6.02 7.40
C TYR A 14 0.58 6.84 7.16
N CYS A 15 0.45 8.16 6.90
CA CYS A 15 1.53 9.14 7.14
C CYS A 15 1.18 9.98 8.37
N LEU A 16 2.15 10.12 9.27
CA LEU A 16 2.18 11.12 10.32
C LEU A 16 3.03 12.31 9.87
N VAL A 17 2.72 13.51 10.34
CA VAL A 17 3.63 14.66 10.28
C VAL A 17 4.01 15.09 11.69
N ALA A 18 5.28 15.46 11.89
CA ALA A 18 5.76 16.06 13.13
C ALA A 18 5.36 17.54 13.19
N GLU A 19 4.72 17.93 14.29
CA GLU A 19 4.28 19.29 14.60
C GLU A 19 5.33 19.94 15.51
N SER A 20 6.39 20.45 14.89
CA SER A 20 7.47 21.20 15.56
C SER A 20 7.66 22.57 14.93
N SER A 21 7.71 23.62 15.75
CA SER A 21 8.12 24.98 15.37
C SER A 21 9.58 25.04 14.88
N GLU A 22 10.45 24.26 15.52
CA GLU A 22 11.91 24.37 15.42
C GLU A 22 12.56 23.43 14.40
N SER A 23 11.77 22.59 13.70
CA SER A 23 12.33 21.62 12.75
C SER A 23 11.42 21.39 11.53
N PRO A 24 11.98 21.08 10.34
CA PRO A 24 11.20 20.90 9.12
C PRO A 24 10.26 19.69 9.23
N LYS A 25 8.98 19.89 8.89
CA LYS A 25 7.88 18.90 8.90
C LYS A 25 8.30 17.51 8.34
N ARG A 26 8.76 16.62 9.21
CA ARG A 26 9.07 15.22 8.87
C ARG A 26 7.75 14.46 8.65
N CYS A 27 7.59 13.73 7.54
CA CYS A 27 6.61 12.64 7.48
C CYS A 27 7.21 11.35 8.07
N TYR A 28 6.37 10.53 8.69
CA TYR A 28 6.67 9.13 9.00
C TYR A 28 5.52 8.25 8.47
N ILE A 29 5.85 7.30 7.59
CA ILE A 29 4.90 6.31 7.07
C ILE A 29 4.96 5.03 7.92
N GLY A 30 3.84 4.33 8.06
CA GLY A 30 3.79 3.03 8.73
C GLY A 30 2.44 2.30 8.61
N PHE A 31 2.37 1.09 9.18
CA PHE A 31 1.20 0.19 9.15
C PHE A 31 0.55 0.01 10.53
N THR A 32 -0.78 0.00 10.62
CA THR A 32 -1.54 -0.26 11.86
C THR A 32 -2.87 -0.98 11.61
N ASN A 33 -3.39 -1.64 12.66
CA ASN A 33 -4.77 -2.09 12.76
C ASN A 33 -5.66 -1.15 13.61
N ASN A 34 -5.08 -0.16 14.29
CA ASN A 34 -5.80 0.77 15.15
C ASN A 34 -5.10 2.16 15.16
N PRO A 35 -5.57 3.12 14.34
CA PRO A 35 -5.03 4.48 14.27
C PRO A 35 -5.01 5.21 15.62
N LEU A 36 -6.09 5.07 16.41
CA LEU A 36 -6.28 5.75 17.71
C LEU A 36 -5.24 5.30 18.75
N ARG A 37 -4.97 3.99 18.81
CA ARG A 37 -3.90 3.43 19.63
C ARG A 37 -2.55 3.89 19.09
N ARG A 38 -2.31 3.75 17.78
CA ARG A 38 -0.98 3.99 17.19
C ARG A 38 -0.52 5.44 17.31
N ILE A 39 -1.40 6.44 17.16
CA ILE A 39 -1.00 7.85 17.37
C ILE A 39 -0.57 8.12 18.82
N ARG A 40 -1.22 7.47 19.80
CA ARG A 40 -0.83 7.55 21.22
C ARG A 40 0.53 6.89 21.47
N GLN A 41 0.87 5.81 20.75
CA GLN A 41 2.19 5.16 20.82
C GLN A 41 3.31 6.08 20.30
N HIS A 42 3.14 6.69 19.13
CA HIS A 42 4.12 7.64 18.57
C HIS A 42 4.28 8.90 19.44
N ASN A 43 3.18 9.37 20.04
CA ASN A 43 3.19 10.49 20.99
C ASN A 43 3.60 10.13 22.42
N ARG A 44 4.16 8.93 22.65
CA ARG A 44 4.65 8.45 23.95
C ARG A 44 3.59 8.45 25.08
N LYS A 45 2.30 8.59 24.72
CA LYS A 45 1.16 8.52 25.67
C LYS A 45 0.85 7.09 26.11
N ILE A 46 1.42 6.09 25.44
CA ILE A 46 1.48 4.65 25.78
C ILE A 46 2.74 4.03 25.14
N ALA A 47 3.14 2.84 25.58
CA ALA A 47 4.32 2.13 25.07
C ALA A 47 4.17 1.60 23.63
N GLY A 48 5.32 1.25 23.01
CA GLY A 48 5.37 0.62 21.68
C GLY A 48 5.36 1.59 20.48
N GLY A 49 5.83 2.83 20.66
CA GLY A 49 6.10 3.76 19.55
C GLY A 49 7.38 3.38 18.78
N ALA A 50 7.42 3.66 17.48
CA ALA A 50 8.57 3.30 16.63
C ALA A 50 9.83 4.11 16.99
N ARG A 51 11.01 3.47 17.08
CA ARG A 51 12.30 4.12 17.41
C ARG A 51 12.61 5.32 16.50
N LYS A 52 12.29 5.25 15.20
CA LYS A 52 12.47 6.36 14.24
C LYS A 52 11.65 7.62 14.59
N THR A 53 10.55 7.46 15.34
CA THR A 53 9.70 8.56 15.81
C THR A 53 10.02 9.06 17.21
N SER A 54 10.89 8.39 17.98
CA SER A 54 11.13 8.72 19.39
C SER A 54 11.91 10.01 19.63
N ARG A 55 12.56 10.57 18.60
CA ARG A 55 13.30 11.85 18.66
C ARG A 55 12.47 13.11 18.34
N TYR A 56 11.27 12.96 17.75
CA TYR A 56 10.47 14.10 17.28
C TYR A 56 9.02 14.02 17.79
N GLY A 57 8.27 15.09 17.59
CA GLY A 57 6.84 15.19 17.87
C GLY A 57 6.47 16.49 18.60
N PRO A 58 5.18 16.69 18.95
CA PRO A 58 4.07 15.77 18.76
C PRO A 58 3.82 15.40 17.29
N TRP A 59 3.34 14.19 17.06
CA TRP A 59 2.95 13.68 15.76
C TRP A 59 1.44 13.77 15.61
N ARG A 60 0.98 14.20 14.44
CA ARG A 60 -0.41 14.10 14.02
C ARG A 60 -0.52 13.20 12.80
N MET A 61 -1.58 12.40 12.74
CA MET A 61 -1.90 11.60 11.55
C MET A 61 -2.55 12.53 10.51
N VAL A 62 -2.04 12.49 9.28
CA VAL A 62 -2.56 13.29 8.15
C VAL A 62 -3.66 12.53 7.42
N LEU A 63 -3.42 11.25 7.18
CA LEU A 63 -4.37 10.33 6.56
C LEU A 63 -4.00 8.88 6.86
N PHE A 64 -4.94 7.98 6.56
CA PHE A 64 -4.63 6.56 6.34
C PHE A 64 -5.35 6.00 5.11
N VAL A 65 -4.71 5.05 4.45
CA VAL A 65 -5.28 4.16 3.43
C VAL A 65 -5.82 2.92 4.14
N GLY A 66 -7.08 2.57 3.90
CA GLY A 66 -7.71 1.34 4.40
C GLY A 66 -8.23 0.46 3.25
N GLY A 67 -8.87 -0.66 3.61
CA GLY A 67 -9.46 -1.60 2.64
C GLY A 67 -8.53 -2.71 2.15
N PHE A 68 -7.34 -2.86 2.75
CA PHE A 68 -6.46 -3.99 2.46
C PHE A 68 -7.08 -5.32 2.92
N SER A 69 -7.00 -6.35 2.08
CA SER A 69 -7.51 -7.69 2.38
C SER A 69 -6.69 -8.45 3.44
N THR A 70 -5.39 -8.16 3.55
CA THR A 70 -4.47 -8.87 4.45
C THR A 70 -3.42 -7.93 5.04
N LYS A 71 -2.86 -8.31 6.20
CA LYS A 71 -1.67 -7.67 6.80
C LYS A 71 -0.50 -7.61 5.79
N VAL A 72 -0.31 -8.66 4.99
CA VAL A 72 0.76 -8.75 3.99
C VAL A 72 0.56 -7.76 2.83
N SER A 73 -0.66 -7.58 2.31
CA SER A 73 -0.90 -6.61 1.23
C SER A 73 -0.76 -5.17 1.71
N ALA A 74 -1.14 -4.88 2.96
CA ALA A 74 -0.86 -3.59 3.59
C ALA A 74 0.65 -3.35 3.81
N LEU A 75 1.42 -4.32 4.31
CA LEU A 75 2.86 -4.18 4.50
C LEU A 75 3.63 -4.02 3.17
N LYS A 76 3.21 -4.72 2.10
CA LYS A 76 3.75 -4.49 0.75
C LYS A 76 3.48 -3.06 0.24
N PHE A 77 2.30 -2.49 0.54
CA PHE A 77 1.99 -1.09 0.21
C PHE A 77 2.83 -0.10 1.04
N GLU A 78 2.93 -0.31 2.36
CA GLU A 78 3.73 0.52 3.28
C GLU A 78 5.18 0.60 2.83
N TYR A 79 5.83 -0.54 2.60
CA TYR A 79 7.23 -0.59 2.15
C TYR A 79 7.45 0.19 0.85
N ILE A 80 6.56 0.01 -0.14
CA ILE A 80 6.65 0.70 -1.44
C ILE A 80 6.38 2.20 -1.29
N TRP A 81 5.47 2.60 -0.40
CA TRP A 81 5.20 4.00 -0.11
C TRP A 81 6.39 4.67 0.56
N THR A 82 7.04 4.00 1.53
CA THR A 82 8.22 4.49 2.25
C THR A 82 9.50 4.48 1.40
N TYR A 83 9.65 3.53 0.48
CA TYR A 83 10.87 3.33 -0.34
C TYR A 83 10.58 3.18 -1.85
N PRO A 84 9.95 4.17 -2.51
CA PRO A 84 9.48 4.05 -3.89
C PRO A 84 10.62 3.76 -4.87
N THR A 85 11.79 4.37 -4.70
CA THR A 85 12.96 4.15 -5.58
C THR A 85 13.57 2.74 -5.48
N ARG A 86 13.33 2.02 -4.37
CA ARG A 86 13.75 0.62 -4.18
C ARG A 86 12.71 -0.37 -4.74
N SER A 87 11.55 0.11 -5.20
CA SER A 87 10.45 -0.74 -5.65
C SER A 87 10.53 -1.03 -7.14
N ARG A 88 10.69 -2.32 -7.50
CA ARG A 88 10.58 -2.81 -8.89
C ARG A 88 9.31 -2.28 -9.58
N TYR A 89 8.19 -2.30 -8.84
CA TYR A 89 6.88 -1.84 -9.29
C TYR A 89 6.85 -0.35 -9.68
N VAL A 90 7.40 0.54 -8.85
CA VAL A 90 7.44 1.98 -9.15
C VAL A 90 8.33 2.23 -10.37
N ASN A 91 9.49 1.57 -10.44
CA ASN A 91 10.41 1.71 -11.56
C ASN A 91 9.76 1.28 -12.90
N CYS A 92 8.88 0.27 -12.90
CA CYS A 92 8.07 -0.09 -14.07
C CYS A 92 7.10 1.04 -14.49
N ILE A 93 6.39 1.67 -13.55
CA ILE A 93 5.49 2.80 -13.87
C ILE A 93 6.30 3.99 -14.41
N SER A 94 7.43 4.32 -13.78
CA SER A 94 8.32 5.40 -14.23
C SER A 94 8.92 5.14 -15.62
N ALA A 95 9.11 3.87 -16.01
CA ALA A 95 9.56 3.51 -17.36
C ALA A 95 8.45 3.69 -18.41
N THR A 96 7.20 3.29 -18.09
CA THR A 96 6.04 3.49 -18.97
C THR A 96 5.65 4.98 -19.09
N SER A 97 5.82 5.76 -18.03
CA SER A 97 5.50 7.19 -17.99
C SER A 97 6.75 8.01 -17.66
N GLN A 98 7.50 8.39 -18.71
CA GLN A 98 8.83 9.03 -18.63
C GLN A 98 8.91 10.29 -17.75
N LYS A 99 7.78 10.92 -17.41
CA LYS A 99 7.70 12.10 -16.52
C LYS A 99 7.63 11.75 -15.03
N LEU A 100 7.35 10.50 -14.65
CA LEU A 100 6.96 10.13 -13.29
C LEU A 100 8.12 9.62 -12.44
N ARG A 101 9.09 10.49 -12.11
CA ARG A 101 10.20 10.16 -11.19
C ARG A 101 9.82 10.45 -9.73
N LEU A 102 9.44 9.42 -8.98
CA LEU A 102 9.13 9.54 -7.55
C LEU A 102 10.38 9.60 -6.68
N ALA A 103 10.45 10.60 -5.80
CA ALA A 103 11.46 10.71 -4.75
C ALA A 103 11.04 9.94 -3.48
N CYS A 104 12.00 9.55 -2.64
CA CYS A 104 11.70 8.97 -1.33
C CYS A 104 10.97 10.01 -0.44
N PRO A 105 9.91 9.63 0.28
CA PRO A 105 9.11 10.56 1.07
C PRO A 105 9.86 11.09 2.29
N ARG A 106 10.43 12.29 2.16
CA ARG A 106 11.07 13.02 3.27
C ARG A 106 10.20 14.18 3.80
N SER A 107 9.29 14.68 2.97
CA SER A 107 8.27 15.69 3.31
C SER A 107 6.86 15.15 3.07
N ILE A 108 5.85 15.81 3.64
CA ILE A 108 4.45 15.44 3.38
C ILE A 108 4.08 15.50 1.89
N SER A 109 4.58 16.49 1.13
CA SER A 109 4.28 16.57 -0.30
C SER A 109 4.76 15.33 -1.04
N THR A 110 6.04 14.96 -0.85
CA THR A 110 6.59 13.74 -1.47
C THR A 110 5.88 12.45 -1.02
N ALA A 111 5.34 12.40 0.21
CA ALA A 111 4.51 11.27 0.64
C ALA A 111 3.16 11.24 -0.07
N LEU A 112 2.53 12.40 -0.32
CA LEU A 112 1.28 12.52 -1.06
C LEU A 112 1.44 12.20 -2.56
N ASP A 113 2.53 12.64 -3.18
CA ASP A 113 2.83 12.38 -4.60
C ASP A 113 3.00 10.87 -4.88
N VAL A 114 3.72 10.18 -3.99
CA VAL A 114 3.86 8.71 -4.02
C VAL A 114 2.52 8.04 -3.75
N LEU A 115 1.79 8.47 -2.70
CA LEU A 115 0.48 7.91 -2.31
C LEU A 115 -0.52 7.88 -3.48
N VAL A 116 -0.69 9.02 -4.16
CA VAL A 116 -1.60 9.12 -5.31
C VAL A 116 -1.13 8.19 -6.42
N THR A 117 0.17 8.18 -6.75
CA THR A 117 0.73 7.29 -7.77
C THR A 117 0.44 5.81 -7.47
N LEU A 118 0.59 5.37 -6.21
CA LEU A 118 0.25 4.00 -5.83
C LEU A 118 -1.24 3.73 -6.05
N LEU A 119 -2.13 4.62 -5.60
CA LEU A 119 -3.58 4.40 -5.60
C LEU A 119 -4.25 4.48 -6.98
N ILE A 120 -3.68 5.21 -7.94
CA ILE A 120 -4.25 5.33 -9.29
C ILE A 120 -3.78 4.24 -10.27
N HIS A 121 -2.65 3.57 -9.99
CA HIS A 121 -2.09 2.52 -10.86
C HIS A 121 -2.34 1.09 -10.34
N PRO A 122 -2.53 0.10 -11.23
CA PRO A 122 -2.56 -1.32 -10.86
C PRO A 122 -1.20 -1.74 -10.29
N PRO A 123 -1.13 -2.60 -9.24
CA PRO A 123 -2.21 -3.45 -8.77
C PRO A 123 -3.14 -2.79 -7.73
N PHE A 124 -2.73 -1.68 -7.10
CA PHE A 124 -3.48 -1.11 -5.97
C PHE A 124 -4.78 -0.42 -6.41
N SER A 125 -4.83 0.17 -7.61
CA SER A 125 -6.08 0.74 -8.15
C SER A 125 -7.14 -0.31 -8.53
N LEU A 126 -6.77 -1.60 -8.50
CA LEU A 126 -7.66 -2.77 -8.64
C LEU A 126 -8.12 -3.35 -7.29
N GLN A 127 -7.61 -2.86 -6.18
CA GLN A 127 -8.00 -3.27 -4.83
C GLN A 127 -9.16 -2.41 -4.30
N PRO A 128 -9.98 -2.90 -3.34
CA PRO A 128 -11.10 -2.14 -2.75
C PRO A 128 -10.67 -1.02 -1.78
N LEU A 129 -9.49 -0.42 -2.00
CA LEU A 129 -8.91 0.58 -1.11
C LEU A 129 -9.77 1.85 -1.02
N TYR A 130 -9.56 2.58 0.07
CA TYR A 130 -10.10 3.91 0.34
C TYR A 130 -9.09 4.74 1.14
N VAL A 131 -9.25 6.05 1.15
CA VAL A 131 -8.41 6.98 1.94
C VAL A 131 -9.28 7.74 2.94
N VAL A 132 -8.81 7.85 4.18
CA VAL A 132 -9.42 8.69 5.22
C VAL A 132 -8.47 9.85 5.51
N LEU A 133 -8.92 11.06 5.19
CA LEU A 133 -8.21 12.31 5.39
C LEU A 133 -8.62 12.92 6.74
N LEU A 134 -7.63 13.38 7.51
CA LEU A 134 -7.80 13.77 8.91
C LEU A 134 -7.47 15.25 9.18
N ASP A 135 -6.99 15.98 8.17
CA ASP A 135 -6.60 17.38 8.26
C ASP A 135 -6.50 18.10 6.90
N ALA A 136 -6.08 19.37 6.94
CA ALA A 136 -5.82 20.20 5.77
C ALA A 136 -4.69 19.71 4.85
N GLU A 137 -3.61 19.13 5.37
CA GLU A 137 -2.54 18.57 4.50
C GLU A 137 -3.03 17.33 3.73
N GLY A 138 -3.84 16.47 4.37
CA GLY A 138 -4.47 15.33 3.70
C GLY A 138 -5.45 15.76 2.61
N ASN A 139 -6.24 16.81 2.87
CA ASN A 139 -7.20 17.37 1.91
C ASN A 139 -6.57 17.82 0.57
N ARG A 140 -5.25 18.05 0.52
CA ARG A 140 -4.52 18.44 -0.71
C ARG A 140 -4.63 17.44 -1.86
N VAL A 141 -4.84 16.15 -1.58
CA VAL A 141 -4.98 15.09 -2.62
C VAL A 141 -6.44 14.70 -2.89
N LYS A 142 -7.42 15.27 -2.18
CA LYS A 142 -8.82 14.83 -2.21
C LYS A 142 -9.37 14.75 -3.64
N SER A 143 -9.41 15.88 -4.35
CA SER A 143 -10.03 15.96 -5.69
C SER A 143 -9.34 15.07 -6.72
N GLN A 144 -8.02 14.88 -6.60
CA GLN A 144 -7.24 14.03 -7.50
C GLN A 144 -7.53 12.54 -7.29
N LEU A 145 -7.72 12.12 -6.04
CA LEU A 145 -8.14 10.75 -5.71
C LEU A 145 -9.58 10.47 -6.15
N GLU A 146 -10.49 11.42 -5.89
CA GLU A 146 -11.90 11.33 -6.30
C GLU A 146 -12.05 11.28 -7.84
N GLN A 147 -11.29 12.08 -8.58
CA GLN A 147 -11.25 12.04 -10.06
C GLN A 147 -10.82 10.67 -10.62
N HIS A 148 -10.00 9.91 -9.89
CA HIS A 148 -9.55 8.57 -10.27
C HIS A 148 -10.40 7.44 -9.65
N SER A 149 -11.61 7.76 -9.16
CA SER A 149 -12.53 6.81 -8.52
C SER A 149 -11.92 6.04 -7.34
N VAL A 150 -11.06 6.72 -6.57
CA VAL A 150 -10.61 6.27 -5.24
C VAL A 150 -11.55 6.89 -4.20
N PRO A 151 -12.23 6.10 -3.34
CA PRO A 151 -13.09 6.65 -2.30
C PRO A 151 -12.27 7.44 -1.29
N VAL A 152 -12.72 8.66 -1.00
CA VAL A 152 -12.14 9.55 0.00
C VAL A 152 -13.18 9.85 1.07
N PHE A 153 -12.79 9.68 2.33
CA PHE A 153 -13.56 10.10 3.50
C PHE A 153 -12.81 11.23 4.22
N VAL A 154 -13.53 12.23 4.72
CA VAL A 154 -12.95 13.28 5.58
C VAL A 154 -13.47 13.07 7.01
N SER A 155 -12.58 13.12 7.99
CA SER A 155 -12.90 12.90 9.40
C SER A 155 -11.91 13.65 10.31
N THR A 156 -12.00 13.44 11.62
CA THR A 156 -10.95 13.82 12.59
C THR A 156 -10.59 12.58 13.41
N MET A 157 -9.46 12.60 14.13
CA MET A 157 -9.04 11.46 14.95
C MET A 157 -10.05 11.11 16.05
N GLU A 158 -10.82 12.09 16.53
CA GLU A 158 -11.82 11.97 17.58
C GLU A 158 -13.13 11.35 17.06
N ALA A 159 -13.40 11.51 15.76
CA ALA A 159 -14.61 11.02 15.10
C ALA A 159 -14.45 9.62 14.46
N LEU A 160 -13.25 9.05 14.45
CA LEU A 160 -12.98 7.73 13.87
C LEU A 160 -13.64 6.60 14.66
N GLN A 161 -14.53 5.84 14.00
CA GLN A 161 -15.07 4.59 14.51
C GLN A 161 -14.37 3.41 13.84
N ILE A 162 -13.67 2.59 14.63
CA ILE A 162 -12.91 1.42 14.19
C ILE A 162 -13.45 0.19 14.94
N GLU A 163 -13.77 -0.89 14.25
CA GLU A 163 -14.14 -2.19 14.86
C GLU A 163 -13.09 -3.26 14.57
N PRO A 164 -12.92 -4.28 15.44
CA PRO A 164 -11.87 -5.30 15.28
C PRO A 164 -12.18 -6.36 14.21
N GLY A 165 -13.38 -6.35 13.62
CA GLY A 165 -13.83 -7.36 12.66
C GLY A 165 -13.93 -8.77 13.25
N VAL A 166 -13.86 -9.79 12.38
CA VAL A 166 -14.01 -11.20 12.78
C VAL A 166 -12.67 -11.78 13.25
N ARG A 167 -12.64 -12.31 14.48
CA ARG A 167 -11.50 -13.06 15.03
C ARG A 167 -11.51 -14.50 14.52
N ALA A 168 -11.11 -14.71 13.28
CA ALA A 168 -10.93 -16.04 12.70
C ALA A 168 -9.72 -16.09 11.73
N PRO A 169 -9.20 -17.29 11.42
CA PRO A 169 -8.25 -17.51 10.32
C PRO A 169 -8.81 -17.03 8.98
N SER A 170 -7.93 -16.75 8.01
CA SER A 170 -8.34 -16.42 6.64
C SER A 170 -9.25 -17.50 6.05
N ASP A 171 -8.90 -18.76 6.28
CA ASP A 171 -9.55 -19.88 5.61
C ASP A 171 -11.00 -20.04 6.05
N ILE A 172 -11.31 -19.89 7.35
CA ILE A 172 -12.70 -19.90 7.84
C ILE A 172 -13.51 -18.72 7.27
N ILE A 173 -12.87 -17.57 7.05
CA ILE A 173 -13.53 -16.35 6.54
C ILE A 173 -13.83 -16.43 5.03
N TYR A 174 -13.03 -17.17 4.26
CA TYR A 174 -13.13 -17.27 2.80
C TYR A 174 -13.51 -18.66 2.26
N ALA A 175 -13.60 -19.70 3.10
CA ALA A 175 -14.00 -21.05 2.73
C ALA A 175 -15.40 -21.10 2.09
N GLN A 176 -15.59 -22.05 1.17
CA GLN A 176 -16.92 -22.41 0.67
C GLN A 176 -17.66 -23.21 1.74
N CYS A 177 -18.98 -22.99 1.90
CA CYS A 177 -19.79 -23.81 2.80
C CYS A 177 -20.12 -25.13 2.09
N THR A 178 -19.19 -26.09 2.15
CA THR A 178 -19.42 -27.46 1.69
C THR A 178 -20.51 -28.11 2.53
N SER A 179 -21.55 -28.64 1.89
CA SER A 179 -22.82 -29.08 2.49
C SER A 179 -22.75 -30.37 3.34
N SER A 180 -21.63 -30.63 4.02
CA SER A 180 -21.35 -31.88 4.75
C SER A 180 -21.50 -31.79 6.28
N ASN A 181 -21.43 -30.59 6.86
CA ASN A 181 -21.63 -30.37 8.30
C ASN A 181 -22.88 -29.50 8.53
N GLY A 182 -23.93 -30.10 9.11
CA GLY A 182 -25.22 -29.43 9.33
C GLY A 182 -25.27 -28.49 10.55
N THR A 183 -26.49 -28.04 10.86
CA THR A 183 -26.85 -27.17 12.01
C THR A 183 -26.47 -25.68 11.93
N ALA A 184 -26.86 -25.02 10.83
CA ALA A 184 -27.25 -23.61 10.84
C ALA A 184 -28.41 -23.36 9.86
N ASP A 185 -29.27 -22.40 10.15
CA ASP A 185 -30.50 -22.10 9.39
C ASP A 185 -30.18 -21.31 8.09
N THR A 186 -29.76 -22.01 7.04
CA THR A 186 -29.36 -21.41 5.76
C THR A 186 -30.55 -21.04 4.89
N THR A 187 -30.72 -19.75 4.60
CA THR A 187 -31.77 -19.27 3.69
C THR A 187 -31.45 -19.61 2.23
N PHE A 188 -32.49 -19.71 1.39
CA PHE A 188 -32.34 -19.85 -0.07
C PHE A 188 -31.57 -18.69 -0.74
N THR A 189 -31.29 -17.58 -0.04
CA THR A 189 -30.53 -16.44 -0.60
C THR A 189 -29.01 -16.64 -0.54
N ASP A 190 -28.54 -17.74 0.06
CA ASP A 190 -27.13 -17.99 0.38
C ASP A 190 -26.49 -19.12 -0.45
N VAL A 191 -27.07 -19.46 -1.61
CA VAL A 191 -26.53 -20.47 -2.55
C VAL A 191 -25.81 -19.79 -3.73
N CYS A 192 -24.67 -20.34 -4.15
CA CYS A 192 -23.89 -19.82 -5.27
C CYS A 192 -24.43 -20.29 -6.64
N PRO A 193 -24.83 -19.40 -7.57
CA PRO A 193 -25.29 -19.81 -8.91
C PRO A 193 -24.21 -20.40 -9.85
N ILE A 194 -23.00 -20.67 -9.36
CA ILE A 194 -21.89 -21.24 -10.15
C ILE A 194 -21.57 -22.67 -9.71
N CYS A 195 -21.42 -22.91 -8.41
CA CYS A 195 -21.12 -24.24 -7.86
C CYS A 195 -22.31 -24.92 -7.14
N GLN A 196 -23.40 -24.19 -6.90
CA GLN A 196 -24.60 -24.65 -6.19
C GLN A 196 -24.39 -24.98 -4.69
N ASP A 197 -23.18 -24.76 -4.16
CA ASP A 197 -22.87 -24.80 -2.71
C ASP A 197 -23.36 -23.53 -1.97
N GLY A 198 -23.36 -23.60 -0.64
CA GLY A 198 -23.55 -22.43 0.23
C GLY A 198 -22.38 -21.43 0.15
N VAL A 199 -22.71 -20.13 0.20
CA VAL A 199 -21.73 -19.04 0.16
C VAL A 199 -21.24 -18.66 1.56
N SER A 200 -19.94 -18.34 1.68
CA SER A 200 -19.38 -17.85 2.95
C SER A 200 -19.90 -16.45 3.31
N PRO A 201 -19.75 -15.99 4.56
CA PRO A 201 -20.01 -14.59 4.92
C PRO A 201 -19.25 -13.58 4.01
N SER A 202 -18.05 -13.94 3.55
CA SER A 202 -17.20 -13.14 2.64
C SER A 202 -17.42 -13.44 1.16
N ASN A 203 -18.60 -13.95 0.79
CA ASN A 203 -19.05 -14.06 -0.60
C ASN A 203 -19.02 -12.70 -1.32
N VAL A 204 -19.10 -12.71 -2.66
CA VAL A 204 -19.22 -11.49 -3.44
C VAL A 204 -20.67 -11.33 -3.90
N GLN A 205 -21.36 -10.33 -3.38
CA GLN A 205 -22.73 -10.00 -3.79
C GLN A 205 -22.72 -9.04 -4.99
N CYS A 206 -23.53 -9.31 -6.01
CA CYS A 206 -23.67 -8.38 -7.13
C CYS A 206 -24.18 -7.01 -6.65
N MET A 207 -23.68 -5.93 -7.24
CA MET A 207 -24.13 -4.57 -6.88
C MET A 207 -25.59 -4.32 -7.29
N GLN A 208 -26.05 -5.02 -8.33
CA GLN A 208 -27.22 -4.68 -9.16
C GLN A 208 -28.39 -5.68 -9.04
N CYS A 209 -28.14 -6.87 -8.48
CA CYS A 209 -29.15 -7.86 -8.09
C CYS A 209 -28.65 -8.62 -6.85
N SER A 210 -29.54 -9.31 -6.13
CA SER A 210 -29.19 -9.97 -4.86
C SER A 210 -28.37 -11.27 -5.00
N ALA A 211 -27.88 -11.60 -6.21
CA ALA A 211 -27.10 -12.81 -6.45
C ALA A 211 -25.74 -12.77 -5.72
N ARG A 212 -25.46 -13.82 -4.93
CA ARG A 212 -24.22 -14.01 -4.17
C ARG A 212 -23.35 -15.09 -4.83
N PHE A 213 -22.04 -14.92 -4.77
CA PHE A 213 -21.09 -15.86 -5.36
C PHE A 213 -19.95 -16.18 -4.40
N CYS A 214 -19.54 -17.45 -4.31
CA CYS A 214 -18.28 -17.82 -3.68
C CYS A 214 -17.12 -17.05 -4.34
N ILE A 215 -16.24 -16.44 -3.53
CA ILE A 215 -15.17 -15.56 -4.05
C ILE A 215 -14.22 -16.30 -5.00
N THR A 216 -14.00 -17.59 -4.76
CA THR A 216 -13.26 -18.51 -5.64
C THR A 216 -13.96 -18.73 -6.99
N CYS A 217 -15.27 -18.99 -6.99
CA CYS A 217 -16.07 -19.19 -8.20
C CYS A 217 -16.19 -17.92 -9.03
N ALA A 218 -16.45 -16.77 -8.39
CA ALA A 218 -16.50 -15.48 -9.05
C ALA A 218 -15.12 -15.08 -9.60
N GLY A 219 -14.04 -15.31 -8.85
CA GLY A 219 -12.67 -15.12 -9.33
C GLY A 219 -12.39 -15.94 -10.59
N LYS A 220 -12.64 -17.26 -10.54
CA LYS A 220 -12.47 -18.16 -11.71
C LYS A 220 -13.30 -17.76 -12.92
N LEU A 221 -14.51 -17.20 -12.73
CA LEU A 221 -15.41 -16.79 -13.82
C LEU A 221 -15.04 -15.44 -14.45
N PHE A 222 -14.48 -14.50 -13.68
CA PHE A 222 -14.24 -13.12 -14.12
C PHE A 222 -12.76 -12.78 -14.35
N THR A 223 -11.82 -13.60 -13.90
CA THR A 223 -10.40 -13.48 -14.24
C THR A 223 -10.17 -13.80 -15.72
N ARG A 224 -9.30 -13.03 -16.39
CA ARG A 224 -8.93 -13.22 -17.80
C ARG A 224 -7.60 -13.98 -17.88
N ARG A 225 -7.30 -14.61 -19.02
CA ARG A 225 -6.01 -15.31 -19.24
C ARG A 225 -4.77 -14.43 -18.99
N SER A 226 -4.89 -13.12 -19.15
CA SER A 226 -3.83 -12.12 -18.90
C SER A 226 -3.95 -11.37 -17.57
N THR A 227 -4.75 -11.85 -16.60
CA THR A 227 -4.79 -11.29 -15.24
C THR A 227 -4.81 -12.41 -14.19
N LEU A 228 -4.37 -12.11 -12.97
CA LEU A 228 -4.52 -13.03 -11.82
C LEU A 228 -5.76 -12.70 -10.98
N ILE A 229 -6.23 -11.45 -11.05
CA ILE A 229 -7.40 -10.91 -10.34
C ILE A 229 -8.37 -10.37 -11.38
N PRO A 230 -9.70 -10.48 -11.20
CA PRO A 230 -10.66 -9.80 -12.06
C PRO A 230 -10.54 -8.27 -11.92
N CYS A 231 -10.61 -7.54 -13.03
CA CYS A 231 -10.72 -6.08 -12.99
C CYS A 231 -12.20 -5.64 -13.05
N PHE A 232 -12.96 -6.28 -13.95
CA PHE A 232 -14.37 -6.04 -14.20
C PHE A 232 -15.02 -7.32 -14.74
N GLY A 233 -16.35 -7.38 -14.74
CA GLY A 233 -17.09 -8.53 -15.27
C GLY A 233 -18.55 -8.20 -15.57
N LYS A 234 -19.30 -9.22 -15.98
CA LYS A 234 -20.72 -9.13 -16.34
C LYS A 234 -21.50 -10.21 -15.58
N CYS A 235 -22.50 -9.81 -14.79
CA CYS A 235 -23.20 -10.72 -13.89
C CYS A 235 -23.90 -11.84 -14.69
N PRO A 236 -23.67 -13.14 -14.39
CA PRO A 236 -24.31 -14.23 -15.14
C PRO A 236 -25.83 -14.24 -14.97
N ILE A 237 -26.36 -13.66 -13.88
CA ILE A 237 -27.79 -13.54 -13.61
C ILE A 237 -28.36 -12.29 -14.31
N CYS A 238 -28.17 -11.09 -13.75
CA CYS A 238 -28.84 -9.88 -14.24
C CYS A 238 -28.15 -9.17 -15.42
N LYS A 239 -27.13 -9.79 -16.03
CA LYS A 239 -26.36 -9.35 -17.21
C LYS A 239 -25.74 -7.93 -17.17
N ARG A 240 -25.83 -7.21 -16.05
CA ARG A 240 -25.21 -5.90 -15.83
C ARG A 240 -23.72 -6.04 -15.51
N GLU A 241 -22.96 -5.01 -15.89
CA GLU A 241 -21.51 -4.95 -15.73
C GLU A 241 -21.12 -4.35 -14.37
N PHE A 242 -19.91 -4.64 -13.91
CA PHE A 242 -19.39 -4.20 -12.60
C PHE A 242 -17.86 -4.11 -12.61
N GLN A 243 -17.29 -3.28 -11.73
CA GLN A 243 -15.88 -3.37 -11.35
C GLN A 243 -15.70 -4.32 -10.17
N TRP A 244 -14.65 -5.13 -10.18
CA TRP A 244 -14.42 -6.15 -9.15
C TRP A 244 -14.15 -5.52 -7.77
N LYS A 245 -13.37 -4.45 -7.73
CA LYS A 245 -13.06 -3.71 -6.49
C LYS A 245 -14.31 -3.14 -5.80
N ASP A 246 -15.30 -2.71 -6.55
CA ASP A 246 -16.51 -2.11 -5.99
C ASP A 246 -17.46 -3.19 -5.44
N MET A 247 -17.49 -4.37 -6.08
CA MET A 247 -18.16 -5.56 -5.52
C MET A 247 -17.50 -6.06 -4.22
N LEU A 248 -16.16 -6.08 -4.15
CA LEU A 248 -15.44 -6.40 -2.91
C LEU A 248 -15.69 -5.35 -1.81
N ARG A 249 -15.68 -4.05 -2.16
CA ARG A 249 -15.92 -2.96 -1.21
C ARG A 249 -17.34 -3.01 -0.64
N LYS A 250 -18.36 -3.14 -1.50
CA LYS A 250 -19.76 -3.28 -1.07
C LYS A 250 -19.94 -4.41 -0.06
N ARG A 251 -19.28 -5.57 -0.28
CA ARG A 251 -19.35 -6.67 0.69
C ARG A 251 -18.66 -6.34 2.02
N ALA A 252 -17.48 -5.70 1.98
CA ALA A 252 -16.81 -5.29 3.21
C ALA A 252 -17.70 -4.32 4.02
N GLU A 253 -18.36 -3.37 3.37
CA GLU A 253 -19.32 -2.44 3.97
C GLU A 253 -20.55 -3.17 4.55
N GLU A 254 -21.15 -4.11 3.81
CA GLU A 254 -22.25 -4.98 4.28
C GLU A 254 -21.86 -5.79 5.53
N LEU A 255 -20.64 -6.34 5.58
CA LEU A 255 -20.13 -7.12 6.70
C LEU A 255 -19.89 -6.29 7.96
N VAL A 256 -19.41 -5.04 7.80
CA VAL A 256 -19.25 -4.09 8.92
C VAL A 256 -20.63 -3.62 9.42
N ALA A 257 -21.57 -3.34 8.51
CA ALA A 257 -22.93 -2.96 8.86
C ALA A 257 -23.67 -4.08 9.62
N GLY A 258 -23.57 -5.33 9.17
CA GLY A 258 -24.20 -6.49 9.82
C GLY A 258 -23.70 -6.75 11.25
N ARG A 259 -22.42 -6.48 11.53
CA ARG A 259 -21.86 -6.56 12.89
C ARG A 259 -22.41 -5.48 13.82
N LYS A 260 -22.70 -4.27 13.30
CA LYS A 260 -23.31 -3.19 14.09
C LYS A 260 -24.74 -3.51 14.57
N SER A 261 -25.50 -4.28 13.79
CA SER A 261 -26.89 -4.64 14.12
C SER A 261 -27.05 -5.75 15.17
N VAL A 262 -25.99 -6.48 15.51
CA VAL A 262 -26.03 -7.51 16.56
C VAL A 262 -25.67 -6.87 17.91
N PRO A 263 -26.60 -6.71 18.86
CA PRO A 263 -26.24 -6.28 20.20
C PRO A 263 -25.31 -7.33 20.82
N HIS A 264 -24.19 -6.87 21.38
CA HIS A 264 -23.17 -7.74 21.95
C HIS A 264 -23.73 -8.44 23.19
N LYS A 265 -24.29 -9.65 23.04
CA LYS A 265 -24.68 -10.50 24.16
C LYS A 265 -23.42 -10.87 24.92
N THR A 266 -23.18 -10.16 26.03
CA THR A 266 -22.17 -10.54 27.02
C THR A 266 -22.58 -11.88 27.60
N GLN A 267 -21.99 -12.97 27.13
CA GLN A 267 -22.03 -14.23 27.86
C GLN A 267 -21.23 -14.03 29.14
N ALA A 268 -21.93 -13.83 30.25
CA ALA A 268 -21.33 -13.86 31.57
C ALA A 268 -20.81 -15.28 31.83
N VAL A 269 -19.50 -15.38 32.07
CA VAL A 269 -18.85 -16.55 32.65
C VAL A 269 -18.17 -16.02 33.90
N ASP A 270 -18.74 -16.32 35.06
CA ASP A 270 -18.18 -15.86 36.34
C ASP A 270 -16.86 -16.56 36.62
N GLY A 271 -15.84 -15.77 36.98
CA GLY A 271 -14.48 -16.26 37.24
C GLY A 271 -13.51 -15.10 37.45
N GLN A 272 -13.03 -14.94 38.68
CA GLN A 272 -12.24 -13.77 39.09
C GLN A 272 -10.82 -13.78 38.51
N SER A 273 -10.48 -12.78 37.71
CA SER A 273 -9.10 -12.28 37.58
C SER A 273 -9.08 -10.80 37.17
N SER A 274 -7.98 -10.10 37.46
CA SER A 274 -7.88 -8.65 37.29
C SER A 274 -7.70 -8.22 35.83
N LEU A 275 -8.50 -7.23 35.41
CA LEU A 275 -8.48 -6.68 34.05
C LEU A 275 -7.20 -5.90 33.74
N SER A 276 -6.16 -6.60 33.26
CA SER A 276 -5.04 -5.96 32.58
C SER A 276 -5.36 -5.80 31.08
N GLN A 277 -5.38 -4.56 30.57
CA GLN A 277 -5.62 -4.28 29.14
C GLN A 277 -4.37 -4.51 28.26
N ASN A 278 -3.65 -5.62 28.50
CA ASN A 278 -2.47 -6.04 27.76
C ASN A 278 -2.77 -7.22 26.82
N SER A 279 -3.73 -7.03 25.89
CA SER A 279 -3.80 -7.87 24.70
C SER A 279 -2.85 -7.30 23.65
N SER A 280 -1.72 -7.97 23.44
CA SER A 280 -1.00 -7.85 22.17
C SER A 280 -1.85 -8.53 21.07
N TYR A 281 -1.61 -8.13 19.82
CA TYR A 281 -2.30 -8.68 18.64
C TYR A 281 -1.24 -9.28 17.72
N ASP A 282 -0.56 -10.30 18.24
CA ASP A 282 0.55 -10.99 17.59
C ASP A 282 0.22 -12.48 17.43
N ASP A 283 0.52 -13.00 16.24
CA ASP A 283 0.52 -14.42 15.83
C ASP A 283 -0.82 -15.21 15.90
N TYR A 284 -1.01 -16.27 15.11
CA TYR A 284 -0.20 -16.86 14.03
C TYR A 284 -0.74 -16.49 12.63
N ASP A 285 0.14 -16.45 11.62
CA ASP A 285 -0.11 -16.76 10.18
C ASP A 285 0.96 -16.10 9.27
N THR A 286 2.16 -16.69 9.12
CA THR A 286 2.99 -16.81 7.87
C THR A 286 4.46 -17.11 8.18
N ILE A 287 4.83 -18.39 8.00
CA ILE A 287 6.12 -18.97 7.56
C ILE A 287 7.42 -18.17 7.78
N SER A 288 8.35 -18.80 8.52
CA SER A 288 9.74 -18.39 8.75
C SER A 288 10.65 -18.58 7.51
N LEU A 289 10.61 -17.67 6.53
CA LEU A 289 11.45 -17.73 5.33
C LEU A 289 12.25 -16.46 4.96
N LEU A 290 12.20 -15.38 5.75
CA LEU A 290 13.05 -14.19 5.54
C LEU A 290 13.67 -13.70 6.86
N SER A 291 14.62 -14.48 7.39
CA SER A 291 15.52 -14.03 8.45
C SER A 291 16.80 -13.40 7.85
N SER A 292 17.28 -12.34 8.52
CA SER A 292 18.67 -11.85 8.50
C SER A 292 19.34 -11.56 7.13
N SER A 293 19.30 -10.29 6.73
CA SER A 293 20.41 -9.62 6.01
C SER A 293 20.52 -8.15 6.46
N SER A 294 20.94 -7.96 7.71
CA SER A 294 21.09 -6.64 8.35
C SER A 294 22.53 -6.11 8.22
N GLU A 295 22.84 -5.50 7.07
CA GLU A 295 24.09 -4.73 6.91
C GLU A 295 23.90 -3.29 7.45
N PRO A 296 24.92 -2.71 8.14
CA PRO A 296 24.80 -1.39 8.73
C PRO A 296 25.08 -0.26 7.70
N GLU A 297 24.07 0.56 7.43
CA GLU A 297 24.28 1.88 6.80
C GLU A 297 25.13 2.75 7.75
N LYS A 298 26.19 3.39 7.23
CA LYS A 298 27.07 4.29 8.00
C LYS A 298 26.44 5.68 8.10
N ASP A 299 26.50 6.29 9.29
CA ASP A 299 26.09 7.68 9.53
C ASP A 299 27.15 8.66 8.99
N ASP A 300 26.92 9.29 7.83
CA ASP A 300 27.67 10.48 7.42
C ASP A 300 27.15 11.71 8.15
N ILE A 301 27.94 12.19 9.12
CA ILE A 301 27.70 13.44 9.87
C ILE A 301 28.72 14.48 9.41
N SER A 302 28.35 15.30 8.43
CA SER A 302 29.11 16.50 8.09
C SER A 302 29.00 17.53 9.22
N ARG A 303 30.11 17.79 9.91
CA ARG A 303 30.24 18.94 10.83
C ARG A 303 30.58 20.21 10.04
N ASP A 304 30.10 21.34 10.55
CA ASP A 304 30.59 22.67 10.15
C ASP A 304 31.99 22.92 10.74
N GLU A 305 32.85 23.62 9.99
CA GLU A 305 33.91 24.46 10.55
C GLU A 305 33.99 25.79 9.79
N SER A 306 34.05 26.89 10.54
CA SER A 306 34.16 28.25 10.01
C SER A 306 35.63 28.67 9.93
N GLY A 307 36.19 28.75 8.72
CA GLY A 307 37.57 29.20 8.49
C GLY A 307 37.69 30.73 8.37
N THR A 308 38.41 31.36 9.30
CA THR A 308 38.66 32.82 9.28
C THR A 308 39.66 33.24 8.18
N VAL A 309 39.42 34.39 7.56
CA VAL A 309 40.30 34.98 6.54
C VAL A 309 41.54 35.62 7.15
N THR A 310 42.74 35.28 6.65
CA THR A 310 43.93 36.14 6.76
C THR A 310 44.82 36.03 5.52
N SER A 311 45.51 37.11 5.16
CA SER A 311 46.35 37.24 3.95
C SER A 311 47.82 36.99 4.24
N VAL A 312 48.58 36.41 3.29
CA VAL A 312 49.96 36.80 2.92
C VAL A 312 50.26 36.40 1.45
N GLN A 313 50.93 37.30 0.72
CA GLN A 313 51.77 37.07 -0.48
C GLN A 313 53.12 37.80 -0.23
N PRO A 314 54.22 37.65 -1.03
CA PRO A 314 54.37 37.20 -2.43
C PRO A 314 55.38 36.01 -2.56
N VAL A 315 56.11 35.66 -3.65
CA VAL A 315 56.61 36.36 -4.88
C VAL A 315 56.88 35.41 -6.07
N SER A 316 57.02 36.00 -7.27
CA SER A 316 57.81 35.63 -8.49
C SER A 316 58.62 34.30 -8.51
N SER A 317 58.82 33.59 -9.63
CA SER A 317 58.55 33.79 -11.08
C SER A 317 58.76 32.41 -11.81
N VAL A 318 58.85 32.16 -13.13
CA VAL A 318 59.10 32.91 -14.40
C VAL A 318 58.26 32.30 -15.54
N ALA A 319 58.20 32.94 -16.71
CA ALA A 319 57.50 32.47 -17.91
C ALA A 319 58.36 31.57 -18.83
N LEU A 320 57.71 30.76 -19.69
CA LEU A 320 57.77 30.92 -21.16
C LEU A 320 56.80 29.99 -21.92
N SER A 321 56.49 30.35 -23.17
CA SER A 321 55.81 29.57 -24.21
C SER A 321 56.83 28.65 -24.96
N ASP A 322 56.53 27.85 -25.99
CA ASP A 322 55.44 27.90 -26.99
C ASP A 322 55.20 26.55 -27.71
N SER A 323 54.07 26.51 -28.44
CA SER A 323 53.60 25.63 -29.53
C SER A 323 54.60 24.72 -30.28
N SER A 324 54.13 23.54 -30.74
CA SER A 324 54.03 23.17 -32.19
C SER A 324 53.99 21.65 -32.53
N ARG A 325 52.84 21.23 -33.10
CA ARG A 325 52.66 20.53 -34.41
C ARG A 325 53.34 19.17 -34.74
N SER A 326 52.54 18.29 -35.38
CA SER A 326 52.87 16.97 -35.94
C SER A 326 53.76 16.97 -37.21
N PRO A 327 54.23 15.79 -37.67
CA PRO A 327 53.57 15.15 -38.83
C PRO A 327 53.39 13.61 -38.71
N ALA A 328 53.03 12.93 -39.81
CA ALA A 328 52.53 11.55 -39.83
C ALA A 328 53.33 10.59 -40.75
N THR A 329 53.02 9.28 -40.68
CA THR A 329 53.50 8.23 -41.60
C THR A 329 52.38 7.20 -41.86
N THR A 330 52.44 6.44 -42.98
CA THR A 330 51.24 5.82 -43.58
C THR A 330 51.34 4.33 -43.96
N SER A 331 50.28 3.57 -43.63
CA SER A 331 49.75 2.39 -44.38
C SER A 331 50.63 1.10 -44.41
N PRO A 332 50.18 -0.07 -44.95
CA PRO A 332 48.88 -0.37 -45.61
C PRO A 332 48.18 -1.73 -45.28
N THR A 333 46.91 -1.86 -45.70
CA THR A 333 46.15 -3.11 -46.01
C THR A 333 45.84 -4.14 -44.90
N LYS A 334 44.76 -4.96 -44.94
CA LYS A 334 43.64 -5.20 -45.90
C LYS A 334 42.33 -5.49 -45.11
N PRO A 335 41.12 -5.53 -45.73
CA PRO A 335 39.83 -5.45 -45.01
C PRO A 335 39.09 -6.78 -44.79
N LEU A 336 38.07 -6.75 -43.92
CA LEU A 336 36.90 -7.64 -43.94
C LEU A 336 35.60 -6.82 -43.86
N ALA A 337 34.48 -7.44 -44.25
CA ALA A 337 33.25 -6.74 -44.62
C ALA A 337 32.36 -6.29 -43.45
N ILE A 338 31.52 -5.29 -43.71
CA ILE A 338 30.41 -4.84 -42.86
C ILE A 338 29.17 -5.68 -43.22
N ASP A 339 28.51 -6.27 -42.23
CA ASP A 339 27.24 -6.99 -42.40
C ASP A 339 26.09 -6.22 -41.69
N PRO A 340 25.26 -5.45 -42.42
CA PRO A 340 24.45 -4.38 -41.84
C PRO A 340 23.04 -4.83 -41.37
N LEU A 341 22.95 -5.83 -40.48
CA LEU A 341 21.66 -6.35 -39.97
C LEU A 341 21.49 -6.34 -38.44
N LEU A 342 22.35 -5.64 -37.69
CA LEU A 342 22.21 -5.45 -36.22
C LEU A 342 21.85 -4.01 -35.81
N SER A 343 21.08 -3.31 -36.66
CA SER A 343 20.65 -1.92 -36.46
C SER A 343 19.12 -1.76 -36.39
N SER A 344 18.47 -2.49 -35.48
CA SER A 344 17.04 -2.31 -35.16
C SER A 344 16.78 -2.53 -33.67
N PRO A 345 16.22 -1.56 -32.92
CA PRO A 345 15.72 -1.83 -31.59
C PRO A 345 14.56 -2.82 -31.68
N ARG A 346 14.51 -3.82 -30.80
CA ARG A 346 13.32 -4.68 -30.69
C ARG A 346 12.11 -3.78 -30.39
N PRO A 347 11.01 -3.85 -31.16
CA PRO A 347 9.81 -3.11 -30.81
C PRO A 347 9.31 -3.59 -29.44
N CYS A 348 9.10 -2.68 -28.50
CA CYS A 348 8.50 -3.00 -27.22
C CYS A 348 7.09 -3.53 -27.47
N ALA A 349 6.86 -4.82 -27.21
CA ALA A 349 5.53 -5.39 -27.19
C ALA A 349 4.67 -4.62 -26.18
N LEU A 350 3.44 -4.28 -26.57
CA LEU A 350 2.51 -3.53 -25.73
C LEU A 350 2.26 -4.29 -24.42
N PRO A 351 2.52 -3.71 -23.23
CA PRO A 351 2.43 -4.43 -21.97
C PRO A 351 0.96 -4.70 -21.58
N SER A 352 0.43 -5.78 -22.14
CA SER A 352 -0.78 -6.48 -21.64
C SER A 352 -0.43 -7.48 -20.53
N ASP A 353 0.86 -7.66 -20.25
CA ASP A 353 1.40 -8.74 -19.43
C ASP A 353 1.67 -8.31 -17.99
N VAL A 354 1.43 -9.26 -17.08
CA VAL A 354 1.26 -9.03 -15.64
C VAL A 354 2.59 -8.74 -14.94
N ILE A 355 2.68 -7.61 -14.23
CA ILE A 355 3.66 -7.45 -13.15
C ILE A 355 3.22 -8.34 -11.98
N SER A 356 3.74 -9.57 -11.92
CA SER A 356 3.57 -10.44 -10.76
C SER A 356 4.41 -9.92 -9.61
N ILE A 357 3.80 -9.62 -8.45
CA ILE A 357 4.53 -9.29 -7.22
C ILE A 357 4.76 -10.57 -6.40
N THR A 358 5.42 -11.52 -7.05
CA THR A 358 6.18 -12.61 -6.45
C THR A 358 7.65 -12.20 -6.39
N ASP A 359 8.31 -12.60 -5.30
CA ASP A 359 9.66 -12.21 -4.88
C ASP A 359 9.81 -10.71 -4.54
#